data_AF-A0A8S9YBK6-F1
#
_entry.id   AF-A0A8S9YBK6-F1
#
_cell.length_a   1.000
_cell.length_b   1.000
_cell.length_c   1.000
_cell.angle_alpha   90.00
_cell.angle_beta   90.00
_cell.angle_gamma   90.00
#
_symmetry.space_group_name_H-M   'P 1'
#
loop_
_entity.id
_entity.type
_entity.pdbx_description
1 polymer ?
#
loop_
_entity_poly.entity_id
_entity_poly.type
_entity_poly.pdbx_seq_one_letter_code
_entity_poly.pdbx_strand_id
1 'polypeptide(L)'
;MFACHYDGCDSDSELSSDACSQEEVDYIAYSKSEAQKFESIMNDELDAVVQDLMPYTREVGGGRKVHFHTSVSEHEDFRIVLSEKDELFYDDEEDDKNAEWVRENLPGGQNRNSHAVLNCPSCMTVLAVDCRRNSQNRTYYSSTYPINCAIDETSQLLPPDTKLNRNKKPKRDTSSVHGEKSDIESNSVSPVDRLFAVSCDICDARVGVKHMETGVVTFTNVLASHT
;
A
#
# COMPACT_ATOMS: atom_id res chain seq x y z
N MET A 1 -17.44 -31.74 -4.87
CA MET A 1 -18.67 -31.07 -4.42
C MET A 1 -18.61 -31.02 -2.90
N PHE A 2 -18.16 -29.89 -2.35
CA PHE A 2 -18.16 -29.68 -0.91
C PHE A 2 -19.53 -29.13 -0.54
N ALA A 3 -20.34 -29.95 0.14
CA ALA A 3 -21.58 -29.49 0.73
C ALA A 3 -21.22 -28.71 2.01
N CYS A 4 -21.20 -27.39 1.93
CA CYS A 4 -21.21 -26.53 3.10
C CYS A 4 -22.62 -26.56 3.68
N HIS A 5 -22.81 -27.39 4.71
CA HIS A 5 -23.98 -27.27 5.58
C HIS A 5 -23.73 -26.07 6.49
N TYR A 6 -24.47 -25.00 6.25
CA TYR A 6 -24.50 -23.83 7.10
C TYR A 6 -25.34 -24.19 8.34
N ASP A 7 -24.69 -24.48 9.46
CA ASP A 7 -25.36 -24.49 10.77
C ASP A 7 -25.57 -23.03 11.17
N GLY A 8 -26.68 -22.47 10.68
CA GLY A 8 -27.24 -21.24 11.23
C GLY A 8 -27.46 -21.47 12.71
N CYS A 9 -26.74 -20.73 13.54
CA CYS A 9 -26.97 -20.71 14.98
C CYS A 9 -28.22 -19.86 15.23
N ASP A 10 -29.39 -20.38 14.84
CA ASP A 10 -30.67 -19.95 15.41
C ASP A 10 -30.63 -20.43 16.87
N SER A 11 -30.05 -19.62 17.74
CA SER A 11 -30.19 -19.80 19.18
C SER A 11 -31.60 -19.35 19.59
N ASP A 12 -32.63 -19.95 19.01
CA ASP A 12 -33.92 -20.09 19.66
C ASP A 12 -33.68 -21.04 20.83
N SER A 13 -33.30 -20.46 21.96
CA SER A 13 -33.27 -21.16 23.25
C SER A 13 -34.70 -21.48 23.65
N GLU A 14 -35.30 -22.50 23.01
CA GLU A 14 -36.46 -23.18 23.54
C GLU A 14 -36.00 -23.97 24.78
N LEU A 15 -36.01 -23.29 25.93
CA LEU A 15 -35.81 -23.92 27.22
C LEU A 15 -36.95 -24.91 27.47
N SER A 16 -36.59 -26.18 27.28
CA SER A 16 -37.14 -27.37 27.94
C SER A 16 -37.87 -27.03 29.24
N SER A 17 -39.17 -27.33 29.23
CA SER A 17 -40.07 -27.23 30.36
C SER A 17 -39.59 -28.05 31.56
N ASP A 18 -38.88 -27.41 32.49
CA ASP A 18 -38.84 -27.82 33.90
C ASP A 18 -38.48 -26.61 34.78
N ALA A 19 -39.51 -26.00 35.36
CA ALA A 19 -39.50 -24.98 36.42
C ALA A 19 -38.55 -23.77 36.23
N CYS A 20 -38.81 -22.95 35.20
CA CYS A 20 -38.22 -21.61 35.09
C CYS A 20 -38.86 -20.70 36.16
N SER A 21 -38.05 -20.11 37.04
CA SER A 21 -38.54 -19.28 38.14
C SER A 21 -39.20 -18.00 37.60
N GLN A 22 -40.20 -17.46 38.31
CA GLN A 22 -40.93 -16.25 37.88
C GLN A 22 -39.98 -15.08 37.57
N GLU A 23 -38.89 -14.97 38.32
CA GLU A 23 -37.85 -13.93 38.13
C GLU A 23 -37.09 -14.08 36.80
N GLU A 24 -36.92 -15.30 36.29
CA GLU A 24 -36.22 -15.58 35.04
C GLU A 24 -37.12 -15.30 33.82
N VAL A 25 -38.41 -15.60 33.93
CA VAL A 25 -39.42 -15.22 32.92
C VAL A 25 -39.53 -13.69 32.83
N ASP A 26 -39.54 -13.00 33.97
CA ASP A 26 -39.61 -11.54 34.03
C ASP A 26 -38.34 -10.89 33.45
N TYR A 27 -37.15 -11.47 33.69
CA TYR A 27 -35.89 -10.99 33.09
C TYR A 27 -35.86 -11.15 31.56
N ILE A 28 -36.35 -12.29 31.05
CA ILE A 28 -36.43 -12.52 29.60
C ILE A 28 -37.45 -11.57 28.96
N ALA A 29 -38.61 -11.36 29.61
CA ALA A 29 -39.61 -10.40 29.13
C ALA A 29 -39.08 -8.96 29.15
N TYR A 30 -38.35 -8.58 30.20
CA TYR A 30 -37.69 -7.29 30.30
C TYR A 30 -36.65 -7.11 29.19
N SER A 31 -35.76 -8.09 28.99
CA SER A 31 -34.74 -8.09 27.94
C SER A 31 -35.34 -7.97 26.52
N LYS A 32 -36.42 -8.71 26.24
CA LYS A 32 -37.16 -8.58 24.97
C LYS A 32 -37.77 -7.19 24.79
N SER A 33 -38.33 -6.61 25.85
CA SER A 33 -38.86 -5.24 25.79
C SER A 33 -37.76 -4.20 25.57
N GLU A 34 -36.55 -4.43 26.09
CA GLU A 34 -35.38 -3.57 25.88
C GLU A 34 -34.89 -3.67 24.43
N ALA A 35 -34.81 -4.88 23.88
CA ALA A 35 -34.46 -5.12 22.48
C ALA A 35 -35.47 -4.47 21.51
N GLN A 36 -36.77 -4.58 21.80
CA GLN A 36 -37.82 -3.93 21.01
C GLN A 36 -37.73 -2.40 21.02
N LYS A 37 -37.33 -1.80 22.15
CA LYS A 37 -37.06 -0.35 22.23
C LYS A 37 -35.86 0.04 21.37
N PHE A 38 -34.81 -0.79 21.34
CA PHE A 38 -33.65 -0.54 20.50
C PHE A 38 -34.01 -0.64 19.01
N GLU A 39 -34.77 -1.67 18.61
CA GLU A 39 -35.27 -1.81 17.25
C GLU A 39 -36.20 -0.66 16.84
N SER A 40 -37.08 -0.19 17.74
CA SER A 40 -37.95 0.95 17.43
C SER A 40 -37.15 2.22 17.21
N ILE A 41 -36.15 2.50 18.06
CA ILE A 41 -35.27 3.66 17.90
C ILE A 41 -34.48 3.56 16.60
N MET A 42 -33.98 2.37 16.26
CA MET A 42 -33.24 2.18 15.00
C MET A 42 -34.13 2.43 13.78
N ASN A 43 -35.37 1.93 13.80
CA ASN A 43 -36.33 2.18 12.73
C ASN A 43 -36.69 3.67 12.64
N ASP A 44 -36.89 4.34 13.77
CA ASP A 44 -37.16 5.78 13.80
C ASP A 44 -36.00 6.60 13.20
N GLU A 45 -34.75 6.27 13.54
CA GLU A 45 -33.55 6.92 12.97
C GLU A 45 -33.40 6.62 11.47
N LEU A 46 -33.69 5.40 11.05
CA LEU A 46 -33.67 5.02 9.63
C LEU A 46 -34.75 5.78 8.85
N ASP A 47 -35.97 5.83 9.36
CA ASP A 47 -37.09 6.56 8.76
C ASP A 47 -36.80 8.06 8.70
N ALA A 48 -36.17 8.64 9.73
CA ALA A 48 -35.75 10.03 9.74
C ALA A 48 -34.71 10.33 8.63
N VAL A 49 -33.72 9.46 8.42
CA VAL A 49 -32.74 9.58 7.33
C VAL A 49 -33.42 9.44 5.96
N VAL A 50 -34.34 8.48 5.81
CA VAL A 50 -35.12 8.31 4.58
C VAL A 50 -35.98 9.55 4.30
N GLN A 51 -36.54 10.17 5.34
CA GLN A 51 -37.35 11.37 5.21
C GLN A 51 -36.52 12.62 4.91
N ASP A 52 -35.28 12.70 5.36
CA ASP A 52 -34.32 13.76 4.98
C ASP A 52 -33.84 13.59 3.52
N LEU A 53 -33.88 12.36 3.01
CA LEU A 53 -33.61 12.02 1.61
C LEU A 53 -34.82 12.25 0.68
N MET A 54 -36.02 12.53 1.22
CA MET A 54 -37.21 12.88 0.42
C MET A 54 -37.03 14.25 -0.27
N PRO A 55 -37.41 14.38 -1.55
CA PRO A 55 -37.14 15.58 -2.33
C PRO A 55 -37.95 16.78 -1.80
N TYR A 56 -37.27 17.70 -1.11
CA TYR A 56 -37.84 18.99 -0.72
C TYR A 56 -37.34 20.12 -1.64
N THR A 57 -38.27 20.97 -2.08
CA THR A 57 -37.94 22.19 -2.82
C THR A 57 -37.72 23.34 -1.85
N ARG A 58 -36.47 23.81 -1.74
CA ARG A 58 -36.16 25.00 -0.94
C ARG A 58 -36.23 26.25 -1.82
N GLU A 59 -37.15 27.16 -1.53
CA GLU A 59 -37.18 28.46 -2.19
C GLU A 59 -36.06 29.34 -1.62
N VAL A 60 -35.08 29.67 -2.46
CA VAL A 60 -34.05 30.64 -2.13
C VAL A 60 -34.49 31.99 -2.70
N GLY A 61 -34.45 33.02 -1.85
CA GLY A 61 -34.91 34.38 -2.20
C GLY A 61 -34.39 34.86 -3.55
N GLY A 62 -35.29 35.41 -4.37
CA GLY A 62 -34.99 35.84 -5.75
C GLY A 62 -35.62 34.97 -6.85
N GLY A 63 -36.59 34.11 -6.53
CA GLY A 63 -37.39 33.39 -7.52
C GLY A 63 -36.68 32.21 -8.20
N ARG A 64 -35.52 31.78 -7.71
CA ARG A 64 -34.81 30.60 -8.20
C ARG A 64 -35.09 29.42 -7.28
N LYS A 65 -35.68 28.36 -7.85
CA LYS A 65 -35.88 27.08 -7.17
C LYS A 65 -34.73 26.15 -7.55
N VAL A 66 -34.08 25.56 -6.57
CA VAL A 66 -33.02 24.56 -6.77
C VAL A 66 -33.61 23.20 -6.41
N HIS A 67 -33.61 22.26 -7.35
CA HIS A 67 -34.16 20.93 -7.15
C HIS A 67 -33.02 19.95 -6.93
N PHE A 68 -32.97 19.33 -5.75
CA PHE A 68 -32.01 18.28 -5.44
C PHE A 68 -32.67 16.94 -5.76
N HIS A 69 -32.09 16.21 -6.71
CA HIS A 69 -32.61 14.91 -7.14
C HIS A 69 -31.92 13.82 -6.32
N THR A 70 -32.64 13.23 -5.35
CA THR A 70 -32.28 11.94 -4.78
C THR A 70 -32.90 10.87 -5.69
N SER A 71 -32.08 9.99 -6.26
CA SER A 71 -32.56 8.86 -7.05
C SER A 71 -33.16 7.79 -6.13
N VAL A 72 -34.37 8.03 -5.64
CA VAL A 72 -35.26 6.97 -5.15
C VAL A 72 -36.36 6.83 -6.20
N SER A 73 -36.27 5.74 -6.95
CA SER A 73 -37.15 5.41 -8.07
C SER A 73 -38.45 4.82 -7.52
N GLU A 74 -39.50 5.62 -7.40
CA GLU A 74 -40.87 5.11 -7.34
C GLU A 74 -41.39 4.88 -8.76
N HIS A 75 -41.99 3.71 -8.94
CA HIS A 75 -42.59 3.15 -10.17
C HIS A 75 -43.40 4.16 -11.01
N GLU A 76 -42.77 4.67 -12.06
CA GLU A 76 -43.40 5.02 -13.34
C GLU A 76 -42.44 4.50 -14.42
N ASP A 77 -42.96 3.87 -15.46
CA ASP A 77 -42.25 3.03 -16.46
C ASP A 77 -41.17 3.76 -17.30
N PHE A 78 -40.21 4.44 -16.68
CA PHE A 78 -38.89 4.66 -17.26
C PHE A 78 -38.12 3.36 -17.10
N ARG A 79 -38.16 2.52 -18.13
CA ARG A 79 -37.14 1.49 -18.34
C ARG A 79 -35.81 2.23 -18.46
N ILE A 80 -35.14 2.45 -17.34
CA ILE A 80 -33.70 2.52 -17.31
C ILE A 80 -33.30 1.15 -17.84
N VAL A 81 -32.96 1.12 -19.12
CA VAL A 81 -32.20 0.01 -19.68
C VAL A 81 -30.87 0.11 -18.96
N LEU A 82 -30.80 -0.46 -17.76
CA LEU A 82 -29.56 -0.89 -17.16
C LEU A 82 -28.93 -1.72 -18.27
N SER A 83 -27.87 -1.21 -18.88
CA SER A 83 -27.08 -2.06 -19.73
C SER A 83 -26.60 -3.21 -18.86
N GLU A 84 -26.38 -4.42 -19.41
CA GLU A 84 -25.83 -5.53 -18.61
C GLU A 84 -24.57 -5.12 -17.83
N LYS A 85 -23.84 -4.09 -18.30
CA LYS A 85 -22.70 -3.46 -17.63
C LYS A 85 -23.07 -2.67 -16.37
N ASP A 86 -24.24 -2.07 -16.30
CA ASP A 86 -24.71 -1.34 -15.12
C ASP A 86 -25.24 -2.27 -14.01
N GLU A 87 -25.47 -3.56 -14.32
CA GLU A 87 -25.79 -4.60 -13.32
C GLU A 87 -24.51 -5.22 -12.70
N LEU A 88 -23.37 -5.09 -13.38
CA LEU A 88 -22.08 -5.52 -12.88
C LEU A 88 -21.52 -4.41 -11.98
N PHE A 89 -21.47 -4.64 -10.67
CA PHE A 89 -20.85 -3.73 -9.69
C PHE A 89 -19.31 -3.59 -9.87
N TYR A 90 -18.76 -3.94 -11.03
CA TYR A 90 -17.35 -3.80 -11.38
C TYR A 90 -17.19 -3.36 -12.85
N ASP A 91 -16.23 -2.47 -13.12
CA ASP A 91 -15.83 -2.04 -14.47
C ASP A 91 -14.71 -2.96 -14.97
N ASP A 92 -14.98 -3.73 -16.03
CA ASP A 92 -14.02 -4.65 -16.64
C ASP A 92 -12.80 -3.95 -17.26
N GLU A 93 -12.94 -2.66 -17.59
CA GLU A 93 -11.90 -1.85 -18.24
C GLU A 93 -11.09 -1.00 -17.24
N GLU A 94 -11.43 -1.01 -15.94
CA GLU A 94 -10.76 -0.17 -14.93
C GLU A 94 -9.28 -0.52 -14.78
N ASP A 95 -8.95 -1.82 -14.79
CA ASP A 95 -7.57 -2.30 -14.70
C ASP A 95 -6.73 -1.85 -15.90
N ASP A 96 -7.30 -1.88 -17.11
CA ASP A 96 -6.62 -1.45 -18.33
C ASP A 96 -6.37 0.07 -18.33
N LYS A 97 -7.36 0.86 -17.90
CA LYS A 97 -7.21 2.32 -17.72
C LYS A 97 -6.15 2.64 -16.67
N ASN A 98 -6.10 1.90 -15.56
CA ASN A 98 -5.07 2.06 -14.54
C ASN A 98 -3.68 1.70 -15.06
N ALA A 99 -3.57 0.61 -15.82
CA ALA A 99 -2.32 0.22 -16.47
C ALA A 99 -1.85 1.26 -17.50
N GLU A 100 -2.76 1.87 -18.25
CA GLU A 100 -2.50 3.01 -19.13
C GLU A 100 -1.99 4.22 -18.36
N TRP A 101 -2.68 4.58 -17.28
CA TRP A 101 -2.28 5.70 -16.45
C TRP A 101 -0.87 5.52 -15.87
N VAL A 102 -0.54 4.32 -15.37
CA VAL A 102 0.81 4.00 -14.88
C VAL A 102 1.86 4.12 -15.99
N ARG A 103 1.54 3.63 -17.20
CA ARG A 103 2.44 3.73 -18.36
C ARG A 103 2.74 5.19 -18.72
N GLU A 104 1.74 6.06 -18.65
CA GLU A 104 1.86 7.46 -19.06
C GLU A 104 2.43 8.39 -17.98
N ASN A 105 2.11 8.13 -16.71
CA ASN A 105 2.39 9.06 -15.61
C ASN A 105 3.57 8.64 -14.73
N LEU A 106 3.90 7.34 -14.65
CA LEU A 106 5.00 6.88 -13.80
C LEU A 106 6.29 6.66 -14.59
N PRO A 107 7.43 7.17 -14.09
CA PRO A 107 8.76 6.82 -14.58
C PRO A 107 8.96 5.31 -14.69
N GLY A 108 9.40 4.84 -15.87
CA GLY A 108 9.61 3.43 -16.14
C GLY A 108 8.35 2.62 -16.45
N GLY A 109 7.14 3.20 -16.38
CA GLY A 109 5.88 2.50 -16.64
C GLY A 109 5.76 1.89 -18.04
N GLN A 110 6.40 2.50 -19.05
CA GLN A 110 6.41 1.98 -20.43
C GLN A 110 7.24 0.68 -20.59
N ASN A 111 8.10 0.35 -19.64
CA ASN A 111 8.96 -0.83 -19.76
C ASN A 111 8.18 -2.09 -19.38
N ARG A 112 7.83 -2.90 -20.38
CA ARG A 112 7.11 -4.17 -20.23
C ARG A 112 7.97 -5.31 -19.64
N ASN A 113 9.28 -5.12 -19.49
CA ASN A 113 10.22 -6.16 -19.08
C ASN A 113 10.69 -5.98 -17.62
N SER A 114 9.89 -5.34 -16.77
CA SER A 114 10.20 -5.23 -15.34
C SER A 114 9.99 -6.58 -14.65
N HIS A 115 10.83 -6.88 -13.64
CA HIS A 115 10.73 -8.17 -12.93
C HIS A 115 9.71 -8.14 -11.79
N ALA A 116 9.43 -6.96 -11.26
CA ALA A 116 8.54 -6.72 -10.13
C ALA A 116 8.19 -5.23 -10.03
N VAL A 117 7.15 -4.92 -9.26
CA VAL A 117 6.90 -3.59 -8.71
C VAL A 117 7.44 -3.55 -7.29
N LEU A 118 8.24 -2.53 -6.96
CA LEU A 118 8.87 -2.39 -5.64
C LEU A 118 8.07 -1.44 -4.76
N ASN A 119 7.81 -1.84 -3.52
CA ASN A 119 7.07 -1.07 -2.52
C ASN A 119 7.90 -0.89 -1.24
N CYS A 120 7.69 0.24 -0.55
CA CYS A 120 8.30 0.49 0.75
C CYS A 120 7.75 -0.50 1.80
N PRO A 121 8.59 -1.15 2.61
CA PRO A 121 8.12 -2.07 3.63
C PRO A 121 7.39 -1.38 4.79
N SER A 122 7.62 -0.09 5.01
CA SER A 122 7.04 0.65 6.13
C SER A 122 5.69 1.30 5.80
N CYS A 123 5.54 1.88 4.61
CA CYS A 123 4.31 2.60 4.21
C CYS A 123 3.64 2.03 2.95
N MET A 124 4.16 0.93 2.38
CA MET A 124 3.65 0.27 1.16
C MET A 124 3.59 1.13 -0.10
N THR A 125 4.11 2.36 -0.09
CA THR A 125 4.18 3.19 -1.28
C THR A 125 5.09 2.58 -2.33
N VAL A 126 4.68 2.66 -3.60
CA VAL A 126 5.49 2.26 -4.76
C VAL A 126 6.77 3.08 -4.82
N LEU A 127 7.91 2.39 -4.94
CA LEU A 127 9.26 2.95 -5.05
C LEU A 127 9.85 2.79 -6.46
N ALA A 128 9.43 1.79 -7.23
CA ALA A 128 9.83 1.63 -8.63
C ALA A 128 8.87 0.69 -9.37
N VAL A 129 8.50 1.04 -10.60
CA VAL A 129 7.72 0.19 -11.50
C VAL A 129 8.63 -0.63 -12.43
N ASP A 130 9.71 -0.01 -12.92
CA ASP A 130 10.73 -0.69 -13.70
C ASP A 130 11.89 -1.12 -12.82
N CYS A 131 12.07 -2.42 -12.63
CA CYS A 131 13.24 -2.94 -11.94
C CYS A 131 13.82 -4.21 -12.58
N ARG A 132 15.12 -4.38 -12.38
CA ARG A 132 15.89 -5.56 -12.76
C ARG A 132 16.33 -6.29 -11.51
N ARG A 133 16.04 -7.59 -11.46
CA ARG A 133 16.48 -8.45 -10.36
C ARG A 133 17.95 -8.81 -10.54
N ASN A 134 18.74 -8.75 -9.46
CA ASN A 134 20.12 -9.22 -9.49
C ASN A 134 20.15 -10.75 -9.67
N SER A 135 21.06 -11.24 -10.51
CA SER A 135 21.21 -12.67 -10.82
C SER A 135 21.76 -13.48 -9.66
N GLN A 136 22.64 -12.88 -8.83
CA GLN A 136 23.27 -13.53 -7.68
C GLN A 136 22.40 -13.44 -6.43
N ASN A 137 21.75 -12.29 -6.20
CA ASN A 137 20.89 -12.10 -5.04
C ASN A 137 19.46 -11.74 -5.45
N ARG A 138 18.57 -12.69 -5.22
CA ARG A 138 17.15 -12.60 -5.57
C ARG A 138 16.38 -11.53 -4.80
N THR A 139 16.89 -11.02 -3.69
CA THR A 139 16.24 -9.94 -2.92
C THR A 139 16.73 -8.56 -3.32
N TYR A 140 17.73 -8.47 -4.21
CA TYR A 140 18.28 -7.20 -4.66
C TYR A 140 17.71 -6.84 -6.02
N TYR A 141 17.23 -5.61 -6.10
CA TYR A 141 16.61 -5.07 -7.29
C TYR A 141 17.29 -3.77 -7.66
N SER A 142 17.50 -3.51 -8.94
CA SER A 142 18.05 -2.26 -9.44
C SER A 142 17.04 -1.54 -10.32
N SER A 143 16.99 -0.22 -10.21
CA SER A 143 16.16 0.63 -11.06
C SER A 143 16.86 1.94 -11.39
N THR A 144 16.64 2.42 -12.60
CA THR A 144 17.07 3.75 -13.06
C THR A 144 15.99 4.81 -12.80
N TYR A 145 14.75 4.39 -12.55
CA TYR A 145 13.58 5.25 -12.42
C TYR A 145 12.89 5.07 -11.06
N PRO A 146 13.59 5.40 -9.94
CA PRO A 146 12.97 5.39 -8.63
C PRO A 146 11.91 6.50 -8.53
N ILE A 147 10.82 6.20 -7.82
CA ILE A 147 9.75 7.13 -7.45
C ILE A 147 9.61 7.17 -5.93
N ASN A 148 9.17 8.29 -5.37
CA ASN A 148 8.96 8.45 -3.92
C ASN A 148 10.22 8.10 -3.09
N CYS A 149 11.40 8.44 -3.61
CA CYS A 149 12.69 8.17 -2.98
C CYS A 149 13.47 9.48 -2.79
N ALA A 150 13.97 9.70 -1.57
CA ALA A 150 14.90 10.77 -1.24
C ALA A 150 16.34 10.23 -1.27
N ILE A 151 17.25 10.97 -1.90
CA ILE A 151 18.67 10.62 -2.00
C ILE A 151 19.44 11.57 -1.08
N ASP A 152 20.13 11.01 -0.10
CA ASP A 152 21.01 11.80 0.76
C ASP A 152 22.39 11.94 0.10
N GLU A 153 22.57 13.03 -0.64
CA GLU A 153 23.84 13.38 -1.30
C GLU A 153 24.95 13.79 -0.31
N THR A 154 24.62 13.99 0.96
CA THR A 154 25.59 14.36 1.99
C THR A 154 26.27 13.14 2.62
N SER A 155 25.59 11.99 2.68
CA SER A 155 26.14 10.75 3.20
C SER A 155 26.75 9.88 2.11
N GLN A 156 27.99 10.21 1.73
CA GLN A 156 28.78 9.32 0.87
C GLN A 156 29.16 8.06 1.66
N LEU A 157 28.63 6.92 1.22
CA LEU A 157 29.01 5.60 1.73
C LEU A 157 30.25 5.12 0.96
N LEU A 158 31.25 4.67 1.70
CA LEU A 158 32.37 3.93 1.14
C LEU A 158 31.97 2.45 1.04
N PRO A 159 32.35 1.74 -0.03
CA PRO A 159 32.17 0.28 -0.08
C PRO A 159 32.81 -0.37 1.14
N PRO A 160 32.21 -1.41 1.74
CA PRO A 160 32.84 -2.13 2.83
C PRO A 160 34.17 -2.72 2.36
N ASP A 161 35.27 -2.20 2.91
CA ASP A 161 36.63 -2.62 2.61
C ASP A 161 36.75 -4.15 2.72
N THR A 162 37.15 -4.79 1.62
CA THR A 162 37.70 -6.15 1.65
C THR A 162 38.92 -6.11 2.55
N LYS A 163 38.78 -6.71 3.75
CA LYS A 163 39.79 -6.79 4.82
C LYS A 163 41.21 -6.99 4.25
N LEU A 164 41.97 -5.91 4.13
CA LEU A 164 43.42 -6.02 3.96
C LEU A 164 43.97 -6.55 5.29
N ASN A 165 44.33 -7.82 5.24
CA ASN A 165 44.89 -8.65 6.29
C ASN A 165 46.15 -7.98 6.89
N ARG A 166 45.96 -7.12 7.90
CA ARG A 166 47.05 -6.42 8.58
C ARG A 166 47.47 -7.18 9.84
N ASN A 167 47.99 -8.39 9.64
CA ASN A 167 48.74 -9.12 10.67
C ASN A 167 50.18 -9.36 10.19
N LYS A 168 51.00 -8.31 10.19
CA LYS A 168 52.45 -8.44 10.30
C LYS A 168 52.94 -7.62 11.49
N LYS A 169 53.46 -8.35 12.48
CA LYS A 169 54.07 -7.88 13.73
C LYS A 169 55.18 -6.85 13.45
N PRO A 170 55.36 -5.80 14.28
CA PRO A 170 56.51 -4.91 14.14
C PRO A 170 57.76 -5.58 14.74
N LYS A 171 58.79 -5.79 13.93
CA LYS A 171 60.17 -5.94 14.43
C LYS A 171 60.83 -4.55 14.40
N ARG A 172 61.20 -4.11 15.60
CA ARG A 172 62.24 -3.10 15.86
C ARG A 172 63.52 -3.50 15.12
N ASP A 173 64.12 -2.60 14.34
CA ASP A 173 65.41 -1.97 14.69
C ASP A 173 66.04 -1.17 13.53
N THR A 174 66.43 0.05 13.90
CA THR A 174 67.62 0.84 13.51
C THR A 174 67.90 1.29 12.06
N SER A 175 68.02 2.62 11.98
CA SER A 175 69.03 3.44 11.28
C SER A 175 68.98 3.62 9.76
N SER A 176 68.67 4.87 9.40
CA SER A 176 69.45 5.76 8.51
C SER A 176 69.77 5.27 7.09
N VAL A 177 69.25 6.01 6.10
CA VAL A 177 70.02 6.61 4.98
C VAL A 177 69.04 7.37 4.06
N HIS A 178 69.42 8.62 3.74
CA HIS A 178 68.84 9.47 2.71
C HIS A 178 68.87 8.77 1.35
N GLY A 179 67.72 8.67 0.68
CA GLY A 179 67.60 8.17 -0.69
C GLY A 179 66.40 8.82 -1.36
N GLU A 180 66.65 9.88 -2.12
CA GLU A 180 65.71 10.43 -3.09
C GLU A 180 65.61 9.50 -4.31
N LYS A 181 64.42 9.53 -4.94
CA LYS A 181 63.99 8.94 -6.22
C LYS A 181 63.40 7.52 -6.17
N SER A 182 62.11 7.43 -6.48
CA SER A 182 61.60 6.61 -7.60
C SER A 182 60.12 6.89 -7.81
N ASP A 183 59.77 7.45 -8.97
CA ASP A 183 58.47 7.24 -9.60
C ASP A 183 58.24 5.73 -9.70
N ILE A 184 57.18 5.22 -9.07
CA ILE A 184 56.60 3.91 -9.39
C ILE A 184 55.09 4.07 -9.41
N GLU A 185 54.61 4.03 -10.65
CA GLU A 185 53.25 3.92 -11.10
C GLU A 185 52.52 2.71 -10.50
N SER A 186 51.19 2.75 -10.64
CA SER A 186 50.31 1.57 -10.72
C SER A 186 49.99 0.85 -9.41
N ASN A 187 48.87 1.25 -8.81
CA ASN A 187 47.80 0.27 -8.69
C ASN A 187 46.47 0.96 -8.99
N SER A 188 45.99 0.72 -10.20
CA SER A 188 44.67 1.03 -10.70
C SER A 188 43.61 0.37 -9.80
N VAL A 189 43.25 1.05 -8.72
CA VAL A 189 42.03 0.76 -7.98
C VAL A 189 40.92 1.48 -8.74
N SER A 190 40.00 0.68 -9.30
CA SER A 190 38.71 1.07 -9.88
C SER A 190 38.15 2.37 -9.27
N PRO A 191 37.56 3.28 -10.06
CA PRO A 191 37.03 4.54 -9.55
C PRO A 191 36.13 4.23 -8.37
N VAL A 192 36.42 4.89 -7.24
CA VAL A 192 35.72 4.67 -5.98
C VAL A 192 34.23 4.93 -6.23
N ASP A 193 33.45 3.85 -6.32
CA ASP A 193 32.00 3.85 -6.48
C ASP A 193 31.40 4.66 -5.32
N ARG A 194 31.11 5.94 -5.58
CA ARG A 194 30.45 6.79 -4.59
C ARG A 194 29.01 6.34 -4.50
N LEU A 195 28.63 5.84 -3.34
CA LEU A 195 27.30 5.34 -3.05
C LEU A 195 26.58 6.34 -2.16
N PHE A 196 25.35 6.71 -2.52
CA PHE A 196 24.50 7.57 -1.70
C PHE A 196 23.37 6.75 -1.08
N ALA A 197 23.00 7.06 0.16
CA ALA A 197 21.87 6.42 0.80
C ALA A 197 20.56 6.85 0.12
N VAL A 198 19.64 5.89 -0.04
CA VAL A 198 18.29 6.16 -0.55
C VAL A 198 17.27 5.77 0.51
N SER A 199 16.44 6.73 0.89
CA SER A 199 15.29 6.56 1.78
C SER A 199 13.98 6.76 1.02
N CYS A 200 12.89 6.25 1.58
CA CYS A 200 11.56 6.56 1.12
C CYS A 200 11.22 8.02 1.47
N ASP A 201 10.69 8.78 0.52
CA ASP A 201 10.33 10.20 0.70
C ASP A 201 9.11 10.39 1.63
N ILE A 202 8.31 9.34 1.85
CA ILE A 202 7.06 9.41 2.60
C ILE A 202 7.24 9.06 4.08
N CYS A 203 8.12 8.10 4.39
CA CYS A 203 8.29 7.59 5.76
C CYS A 203 9.75 7.53 6.22
N ASP A 204 10.68 8.08 5.43
CA ASP A 204 12.13 8.12 5.69
C ASP A 204 12.82 6.76 5.88
N ALA A 205 12.10 5.65 5.69
CA ALA A 205 12.66 4.32 5.81
C ALA A 205 13.79 4.12 4.79
N ARG A 206 14.90 3.51 5.22
CA ARG A 206 16.04 3.24 4.34
C ARG A 206 15.74 2.05 3.42
N VAL A 207 15.76 2.31 2.12
CA VAL A 207 15.32 1.36 1.08
C VAL A 207 16.46 0.86 0.20
N GLY A 208 17.54 1.63 0.05
CA GLY A 208 18.63 1.26 -0.83
C GLY A 208 19.82 2.21 -0.89
N VAL A 209 20.59 2.09 -1.97
CA VAL A 209 21.76 2.91 -2.29
C VAL A 209 21.77 3.29 -3.77
N LYS A 210 22.23 4.50 -4.11
CA LYS A 210 22.39 4.98 -5.47
C LYS A 210 23.86 5.01 -5.85
N HIS A 211 24.21 4.44 -7.00
CA HIS A 211 25.55 4.56 -7.59
C HIS A 211 25.68 5.90 -8.32
N MET A 212 26.77 6.63 -8.07
CA MET A 212 26.96 7.94 -8.69
C MET A 212 27.21 7.87 -10.20
N GLU A 213 28.06 6.94 -10.65
CA GLU A 213 28.49 6.87 -12.06
C GLU A 213 27.37 6.39 -12.97
N THR A 214 26.65 5.34 -12.57
CA THR A 214 25.57 4.75 -13.36
C THR A 214 24.22 5.42 -13.12
N GLY A 215 24.07 6.16 -12.02
CA GLY A 215 22.79 6.72 -11.58
C GLY A 215 21.77 5.69 -11.10
N VAL A 216 22.11 4.41 -11.13
CA VAL A 216 21.21 3.29 -10.80
C VAL A 216 21.05 3.16 -9.29
N VAL A 217 19.82 2.99 -8.83
CA VAL A 217 19.48 2.69 -7.43
C VAL A 217 19.38 1.19 -7.24
N THR A 218 20.12 0.66 -6.28
CA THR A 218 20.03 -0.71 -5.80
C THR A 218 19.21 -0.74 -4.51
N PHE A 219 18.06 -1.43 -4.56
CA PHE A 219 17.15 -1.66 -3.46
C PHE A 219 17.48 -2.98 -2.76
N THR A 220 17.53 -2.95 -1.43
CA THR A 220 17.82 -4.12 -0.58
C THR A 220 16.76 -4.37 0.49
N ASN A 221 15.95 -3.37 0.82
CA ASN A 221 14.92 -3.43 1.86
C ASN A 221 13.57 -2.97 1.29
N VAL A 222 12.98 -3.81 0.44
CA VAL A 222 11.75 -3.51 -0.31
C VAL A 222 10.85 -4.73 -0.38
N LEU A 223 9.55 -4.49 -0.56
CA LEU A 223 8.58 -5.52 -0.90
C LEU A 223 8.45 -5.59 -2.42
N ALA A 224 8.58 -6.78 -3.00
CA ALA A 224 8.47 -6.98 -4.45
C ALA A 224 7.15 -7.68 -4.77
N SER A 225 6.29 -7.00 -5.52
CA SER A 225 5.07 -7.57 -6.08
C SER A 225 5.36 -8.12 -7.47
N HIS A 226 5.09 -9.40 -7.67
CA HIS A 226 5.21 -10.09 -8.96
C HIS A 226 3.82 -10.35 -9.52
N THR A 227 3.64 -10.08 -10.80
CA THR A 227 2.44 -10.43 -11.59
C THR A 227 2.68 -11.70 -12.38
#